data_AF-A0A7S7W1T1-F1
#
_entry.id   AF-A0A7S7W1T1-F1
#
_cell.length_a   1.000
_cell.length_b   1.000
_cell.length_c   1.000
_cell.angle_alpha   90.00
_cell.angle_beta   90.00
_cell.angle_gamma   90.00
#
_symmetry.space_group_name_H-M   'P 1'
#
loop_
_entity.id
_entity.type
_entity.pdbx_description
1 polymer ?
#
loop_
_entity_poly.entity_id
_entity_poly.type
_entity_poly.pdbx_seq_one_letter_code
_entity_poly.pdbx_strand_id
1 'polypeptide(L)'
;MRFMLVNQEHPRHGAACSACARPLGSSYVRQVSRQERYCGYDCYRQQTAMDVLWPYRSAIETVAVLTAITSWSWMMQMGALSRSLAEAYLRVHNLRTLEGGDG
;
A
#
# COMPACT_ATOMS: atom_id res chain seq x y z
N MET A 1 -11.46 21.50 3.65
CA MET A 1 -9.99 21.42 3.78
C MET A 1 -9.48 22.69 4.46
N ARG A 2 -8.50 22.60 5.37
CA ARG A 2 -7.92 23.76 6.06
C ARG A 2 -6.50 24.00 5.53
N PHE A 3 -6.26 25.18 4.96
CA PHE A 3 -4.94 25.67 4.60
C PHE A 3 -4.67 26.98 5.33
N MET A 4 -3.39 27.31 5.49
CA MET A 4 -2.93 28.55 6.08
C MET A 4 -2.05 29.26 5.05
N LEU A 5 -2.31 30.54 4.83
CA LEU A 5 -1.38 31.40 4.11
C LEU A 5 -0.33 31.88 5.11
N VAL A 6 0.92 31.59 4.83
CA VAL A 6 2.07 32.04 5.62
C VAL A 6 2.71 33.19 4.86
N ASN A 7 2.85 34.35 5.52
CA ASN A 7 3.48 35.54 4.96
C ASN A 7 4.70 35.94 5.80
N GLN A 8 5.75 36.37 5.12
CA GLN A 8 6.99 36.92 5.68
C GLN A 8 7.82 36.00 6.57
N GLU A 9 7.56 34.69 6.55
CA GLU A 9 8.37 33.71 7.27
C GLU A 9 9.08 32.79 6.29
N HIS A 10 10.40 32.94 6.19
CA HIS A 10 11.21 32.06 5.35
C HIS A 10 11.24 30.67 5.99
N PRO A 11 10.86 29.60 5.27
CA PRO A 11 10.98 28.25 5.79
C PRO A 11 12.43 27.99 6.17
N ARG A 12 12.68 27.63 7.43
CA ARG A 12 14.04 27.53 7.98
C ARG A 12 14.99 26.59 7.22
N HIS A 13 14.51 25.72 6.32
CA HIS A 13 15.28 24.62 5.72
C HIS A 13 15.20 24.55 4.18
N GLY A 14 15.12 25.68 3.47
CA GLY A 14 15.12 25.65 2.00
C GLY A 14 13.94 24.85 1.43
N ALA A 15 12.76 25.05 2.01
CA ALA A 15 11.59 24.27 1.65
C ALA A 15 11.18 24.53 0.20
N ALA A 16 10.90 23.45 -0.53
CA ALA A 16 10.38 23.48 -1.88
C ALA A 16 8.87 23.27 -1.91
N CYS A 17 8.24 23.73 -2.98
CA CYS A 17 6.84 23.49 -3.26
C CYS A 17 6.58 22.01 -3.58
N SER A 18 5.61 21.40 -2.91
CA SER A 18 5.23 20.00 -3.13
C SER A 18 4.71 19.71 -4.55
N ALA A 19 4.24 20.73 -5.27
CA ALA A 19 3.68 20.57 -6.63
C ALA A 19 4.68 20.83 -7.76
N CYS A 20 5.54 21.86 -7.64
CA CYS A 20 6.44 22.26 -8.73
C CYS A 20 7.93 22.20 -8.37
N ALA A 21 8.28 21.70 -7.19
CA ALA A 21 9.65 21.58 -6.66
C ALA A 21 10.46 22.89 -6.60
N ARG A 22 9.86 24.05 -6.90
CA ARG A 22 10.51 25.35 -6.80
C ARG A 22 10.70 25.77 -5.34
N PRO A 23 11.77 26.51 -5.02
CA PRO A 23 11.97 27.05 -3.69
C PRO A 23 10.80 27.96 -3.30
N LEU A 24 10.36 27.85 -2.04
CA LEU A 24 9.30 28.70 -1.51
C LEU A 24 9.84 30.08 -1.19
N GLY A 25 9.07 31.11 -1.58
CA GLY A 25 9.38 32.50 -1.27
C GLY A 25 8.92 32.90 0.13
N SER A 26 8.83 34.21 0.34
CA SER A 26 8.36 34.82 1.59
C SER A 26 6.87 34.62 1.85
N SER A 27 6.08 34.23 0.83
CA SER A 27 4.67 33.87 0.97
C SER A 27 4.43 32.48 0.39
N TYR A 28 3.75 31.63 1.15
CA TYR A 28 3.39 30.29 0.70
C TYR A 28 2.11 29.78 1.39
N VAL A 29 1.46 28.80 0.77
CA VAL A 29 0.29 28.12 1.31
C VAL A 29 0.74 26.83 1.98
N ARG A 30 0.32 26.59 3.22
CA ARG A 30 0.56 25.35 3.96
C ARG A 30 -0.74 24.58 4.16
N GLN A 31 -0.74 23.31 3.79
CA GLN A 31 -1.84 22.41 4.09
C GLN A 31 -1.65 21.84 5.50
N VAL A 32 -2.61 22.08 6.40
CA VAL A 32 -2.45 21.79 7.83
C VAL A 32 -2.34 20.29 8.09
N SER A 33 -3.18 19.49 7.43
CA SER A 33 -3.28 18.05 7.69
C SER A 33 -2.05 17.25 7.28
N ARG A 34 -1.38 17.64 6.19
CA ARG A 34 -0.24 16.88 5.64
C ARG A 34 1.10 17.56 5.83
N GLN A 35 1.09 18.77 6.41
CA GLN A 35 2.26 19.64 6.48
C GLN A 35 2.91 19.96 5.13
N GLU A 36 2.20 19.74 4.02
CA GLU A 36 2.63 20.09 2.66
C GLU A 36 2.62 21.60 2.45
N ARG A 37 3.50 22.07 1.57
CA ARG A 37 3.74 23.51 1.34
C ARG A 37 3.72 23.79 -0.17
N TYR A 38 3.10 24.91 -0.53
CA TYR A 38 2.83 25.27 -1.91
C TYR A 38 3.17 26.73 -2.15
N CYS A 39 3.72 27.08 -3.33
CA CYS A 39 4.03 28.47 -3.68
C CYS A 39 2.80 29.40 -3.58
N GLY A 40 1.61 28.86 -3.78
CA GLY A 40 0.37 29.62 -3.80
C GLY A 40 -0.84 28.71 -3.97
N TYR A 41 -2.01 29.34 -4.09
CA TYR A 41 -3.29 28.64 -4.20
C TYR A 41 -3.40 27.79 -5.47
N ASP A 42 -2.83 28.22 -6.60
CA ASP A 42 -2.93 27.46 -7.87
C ASP A 42 -2.20 26.11 -7.78
N CYS A 43 -0.98 26.10 -7.24
CA CYS A 43 -0.22 24.87 -6.98
C CYS A 43 -0.97 23.95 -6.00
N TYR A 44 -1.58 24.52 -4.97
CA TYR A 44 -2.41 23.77 -4.03
C TYR A 44 -3.65 23.16 -4.71
N ARG A 45 -4.37 23.94 -5.53
CA ARG A 45 -5.57 23.50 -6.24
C ARG A 45 -5.23 22.39 -7.23
N GLN A 46 -4.15 22.55 -7.99
CA GLN A 46 -3.71 21.55 -8.96
C GLN A 46 -3.29 20.25 -8.29
N GLN A 47 -2.52 20.31 -7.19
CA GLN A 47 -2.17 19.11 -6.43
C GLN A 47 -3.42 18.43 -5.85
N THR A 48 -4.36 19.21 -5.32
CA THR A 48 -5.62 18.67 -4.78
C THR A 48 -6.45 18.01 -5.88
N ALA A 49 -6.49 18.59 -7.08
CA ALA A 49 -7.16 17.97 -8.23
C ALA A 49 -6.47 16.67 -8.66
N MET A 50 -5.13 16.66 -8.72
CA MET A 50 -4.34 15.47 -9.02
C MET A 50 -4.54 14.35 -8.00
N ASP A 51 -4.62 14.67 -6.72
CA ASP A 51 -4.91 13.71 -5.66
C ASP A 51 -6.30 13.06 -5.80
N VAL A 52 -7.29 13.81 -6.29
CA VAL A 52 -8.64 13.30 -6.56
C VAL A 52 -8.66 12.43 -7.82
N LEU A 53 -7.95 12.86 -8.87
CA LEU A 53 -7.88 12.14 -10.15
C LEU A 53 -7.00 10.89 -10.07
N TRP A 54 -6.03 10.85 -9.16
CA TRP A 54 -5.03 9.80 -9.07
C TRP A 54 -4.85 9.37 -7.61
N PRO A 55 -5.77 8.52 -7.07
CA PRO A 55 -5.69 7.97 -5.72
C PRO A 55 -4.57 6.92 -5.60
N TYR A 56 -3.48 7.05 -6.34
CA TYR A 56 -2.40 6.06 -6.46
C TYR A 56 -1.77 5.70 -5.12
N ARG A 57 -1.71 6.66 -4.19
CA ARG A 57 -1.19 6.39 -2.86
C ARG A 57 -2.12 5.45 -2.05
N SER A 58 -3.43 5.66 -2.08
CA SER A 58 -4.38 4.73 -1.45
C SER A 58 -4.54 3.43 -2.24
N ALA A 59 -4.33 3.47 -3.56
CA ALA A 59 -4.31 2.28 -4.40
C ALA A 59 -3.14 1.35 -4.04
N ILE A 60 -1.94 1.86 -3.78
CA ILE A 60 -0.80 1.03 -3.33
C ILE A 60 -1.09 0.35 -2.00
N GLU A 61 -1.62 1.09 -1.02
CA GLU A 61 -2.00 0.51 0.28
C GLU A 61 -3.05 -0.59 0.11
N THR A 62 -4.06 -0.36 -0.73
CA THR A 62 -5.10 -1.34 -1.04
C THR A 62 -4.53 -2.58 -1.71
N VAL A 63 -3.64 -2.41 -2.70
CA VAL A 63 -2.97 -3.52 -3.40
C VAL A 63 -2.11 -4.32 -2.44
N ALA A 64 -1.36 -3.67 -1.54
CA ALA A 64 -0.54 -4.34 -0.54
C ALA A 64 -1.39 -5.20 0.40
N VAL A 65 -2.52 -4.66 0.90
CA VAL A 65 -3.46 -5.39 1.76
C VAL A 65 -4.07 -6.58 1.03
N LEU A 66 -4.53 -6.40 -0.21
CA LEU A 66 -5.09 -7.49 -1.00
C LEU A 66 -4.07 -8.59 -1.27
N THR A 67 -2.83 -8.21 -1.59
CA THR A 67 -1.74 -9.17 -1.82
C THR A 67 -1.40 -9.96 -0.55
N ALA A 68 -1.41 -9.30 0.61
CA ALA A 68 -1.25 -9.99 1.88
C ALA A 68 -2.39 -11.01 2.08
N ILE A 69 -3.65 -10.59 1.96
CA ILE A 69 -4.81 -11.48 2.18
C ILE A 69 -4.78 -12.68 1.24
N THR A 70 -4.50 -12.47 -0.05
CA THR A 70 -4.45 -13.55 -1.04
C THR A 70 -3.31 -14.53 -0.78
N SER A 71 -2.12 -14.03 -0.41
CA SER A 71 -0.98 -14.91 -0.10
C SER A 71 -1.22 -15.80 1.12
N TRP A 72 -1.81 -15.26 2.20
CA TRP A 72 -2.21 -16.05 3.36
C TRP A 72 -3.28 -17.09 3.01
N SER A 73 -4.29 -16.68 2.23
CA SER A 73 -5.35 -17.58 1.77
C SER A 73 -4.80 -18.72 0.90
N TRP A 74 -3.82 -18.43 0.06
CA TRP A 74 -3.15 -19.43 -0.78
C TRP A 74 -2.35 -20.42 0.07
N MET A 75 -1.58 -19.93 1.05
CA MET A 75 -0.77 -20.77 1.93
C MET A 75 -1.63 -21.76 2.73
N MET A 76 -2.78 -21.30 3.25
CA MET A 76 -3.72 -22.16 3.96
C MET A 76 -4.32 -23.25 3.05
N GLN A 77 -4.71 -22.90 1.82
CA GLN A 77 -5.26 -23.86 0.86
C GLN A 77 -4.22 -24.91 0.44
N MET A 78 -2.99 -24.50 0.12
CA MET A 78 -1.92 -25.43 -0.25
C MET A 78 -1.56 -26.37 0.91
N GLY A 79 -1.57 -25.86 2.15
CA GLY A 79 -1.36 -26.68 3.34
C GLY A 79 -2.48 -27.69 3.61
N ALA A 80 -3.73 -27.35 3.27
CA ALA A 80 -4.84 -28.30 3.34
C ALA A 80 -4.74 -29.38 2.25
N LEU A 81 -4.43 -28.97 1.02
CA LEU A 81 -4.27 -29.87 -0.12
C LEU A 81 -3.14 -30.87 0.11
N SER A 82 -1.98 -30.42 0.60
CA SER A 82 -0.84 -31.30 0.86
C SER A 82 -1.15 -32.37 1.92
N ARG A 83 -1.84 -32.00 3.00
CA ARG A 83 -2.29 -32.96 4.03
C ARG A 83 -3.26 -33.98 3.45
N SER A 84 -4.25 -33.53 2.68
CA SER A 84 -5.24 -34.44 2.06
C SER A 84 -4.56 -35.45 1.11
N LEU A 85 -3.57 -35.01 0.33
CA LEU A 85 -2.80 -35.86 -0.56
C LEU A 85 -1.92 -36.84 0.21
N ALA A 86 -1.26 -36.40 1.28
CA ALA A 86 -0.45 -37.27 2.12
C ALA A 86 -1.29 -38.37 2.80
N GLU A 87 -2.47 -38.02 3.32
CA GLU A 87 -3.40 -38.99 3.91
C GLU A 87 -3.92 -40.00 2.88
N ALA A 88 -4.24 -39.54 1.67
CA ALA A 88 -4.67 -40.42 0.58
C ALA A 88 -3.54 -41.37 0.17
N TYR A 89 -2.32 -40.86 0.04
CA TYR A 89 -1.14 -41.66 -0.28
C TYR A 89 -0.87 -42.74 0.78
N LEU A 90 -0.91 -42.37 2.06
CA LEU A 90 -0.72 -43.32 3.17
C LEU A 90 -1.82 -44.39 3.22
N ARG A 91 -3.08 -44.02 2.97
CA ARG A 91 -4.18 -45.01 2.89
C ARG A 91 -3.94 -46.04 1.80
N VAL A 92 -3.56 -45.60 0.59
CA VAL A 92 -3.25 -46.49 -0.53
C VAL A 92 -2.03 -47.36 -0.21
N HIS A 93 -0.98 -46.79 0.38
CA HIS A 93 0.22 -47.53 0.77
C HIS A 93 -0.09 -48.64 1.79
N ASN A 94 -0.84 -48.32 2.85
CA ASN A 94 -1.20 -49.29 3.89
C ASN A 94 -2.04 -50.46 3.37
N LEU A 95 -2.99 -50.19 2.47
CA LEU A 95 -3.77 -51.24 1.80
C LEU A 95 -2.85 -52.18 1.02
N ARG A 96 -1.90 -51.62 0.26
CA ARG A 96 -0.94 -52.40 -0.53
C ARG A 96 -0.02 -53.27 0.33
N THR A 97 0.39 -52.79 1.51
CA THR A 97 1.21 -53.57 2.44
C THR A 97 0.44 -54.68 3.13
N LEU A 98 -0.87 -54.53 3.36
CA LEU A 98 -1.73 -55.56 3.92
C LEU A 98 -2.04 -56.68 2.91
N GLU A 99 -2.20 -56.35 1.63
CA GLU A 99 -2.43 -57.35 0.56
C GLU A 99 -1.18 -58.19 0.21
N GLY A 100 0.03 -57.69 0.49
CA GLY A 100 1.29 -58.39 0.20
C GLY A 100 1.82 -59.30 1.31
N GLY A 101 1.11 -59.41 2.44
CA GLY A 101 1.57 -60.12 3.64
C GLY A 101 1.02 -61.54 3.84
N ASP A 102 0.27 -62.09 2.89
CA ASP A 102 -0.45 -63.38 3.04
C ASP A 102 0.27 -64.54 2.30
N GLY A 103 1.59 -64.64 2.47
CA GLY A 103 2.45 -65.66 1.87
C GLY A 103 3.24 -66.47 2.89
#